data_AF-A0A5C9B619-F1
#
_entry.id   AF-A0A5C9B619-F1
#
_cell.length_a   1.000
_cell.length_b   1.000
_cell.length_c   1.000
_cell.angle_alpha   90.00
_cell.angle_beta   90.00
_cell.angle_gamma   90.00
#
_symmetry.space_group_name_H-M   'P 1'
#
loop_
_entity.id
_entity.type
_entity.pdbx_description
1 polymer ?
#
loop_
_entity_poly.entity_id
_entity_poly.type
_entity_poly.pdbx_seq_one_letter_code
_entity_poly.pdbx_strand_id
1 'polypeptide(L)'
;MAARLPALILALACACSPILARAAETPTWEQLSVQERTALAPIAYDWNQLPAEQRVKLRQLAREFSRLSAAQKDVFYSRLRPWTQLTREQRERARENYRKLSELPPREQEEVKRLWAETDSPRR
;
A
#
# COMPACT_ATOMS: atom_id res chain seq x y z
N MET A 1 17.92 -33.36 30.98
CA MET A 1 16.67 -32.86 31.58
C MET A 1 17.06 -32.37 32.97
N ALA A 2 17.06 -31.09 33.34
CA ALA A 2 16.03 -30.07 33.17
C ALA A 2 16.63 -28.69 32.84
N ALA A 3 15.75 -27.79 32.45
CA ALA A 3 15.99 -26.62 31.64
C ALA A 3 15.73 -25.33 32.43
N ARG A 4 16.43 -24.24 32.04
CA ARG A 4 15.98 -22.82 31.96
C ARG A 4 15.63 -22.10 33.27
N LEU A 5 15.88 -20.81 33.52
CA LEU A 5 16.55 -19.65 32.91
C LEU A 5 16.54 -18.60 34.06
N PRO A 6 17.60 -17.83 34.34
CA PRO A 6 17.51 -16.74 35.30
C PRO A 6 16.91 -15.46 34.69
N ALA A 7 16.30 -14.69 35.58
CA ALA A 7 15.57 -13.45 35.41
C ALA A 7 16.25 -12.37 34.55
N LEU A 8 15.44 -11.82 33.63
CA LEU A 8 15.00 -10.42 33.53
C LEU A 8 15.91 -9.28 34.05
N ILE A 9 16.01 -8.27 33.16
CA ILE A 9 16.31 -6.84 33.35
C ILE A 9 17.79 -6.45 33.21
N LEU A 10 18.16 -5.74 32.13
CA LEU A 10 18.35 -4.29 32.15
C LEU A 10 18.73 -3.75 30.75
N ALA A 11 17.99 -2.71 30.36
CA ALA A 11 18.23 -1.71 29.33
C ALA A 11 19.49 -1.79 28.44
N LEU A 12 19.28 -1.74 27.12
CA LEU A 12 20.18 -0.97 26.28
C LEU A 12 19.47 -0.38 25.04
N ALA A 13 19.46 0.95 25.02
CA ALA A 13 19.37 1.82 23.85
C ALA A 13 18.12 1.68 22.97
N CYS A 14 17.13 2.50 23.30
CA CYS A 14 16.30 3.16 22.29
C CYS A 14 17.23 4.02 21.40
N ALA A 15 17.86 3.39 20.41
CA ALA A 15 18.41 4.11 19.27
C ALA A 15 17.22 4.56 18.44
N CYS A 16 16.68 5.73 18.79
CA CYS A 16 15.86 6.52 17.88
C CYS A 16 16.78 7.01 16.76
N SER A 17 17.18 6.09 15.88
CA SER A 17 17.72 6.47 14.59
C SER A 17 16.58 7.22 13.91
N PRO A 18 16.77 8.50 13.51
CA PRO A 18 15.89 9.06 12.52
C PRO A 18 16.11 8.16 11.30
N ILE A 19 15.17 7.23 11.07
CA ILE A 19 15.00 6.66 9.75
C ILE A 19 14.60 7.88 8.94
N LEU A 20 15.60 8.58 8.39
CA LEU A 20 15.45 9.37 7.21
C LEU A 20 14.79 8.40 6.25
N ALA A 21 13.47 8.51 6.15
CA ALA A 21 12.66 7.86 5.16
C ALA A 21 13.22 8.39 3.86
N ARG A 22 14.26 7.70 3.36
CA ARG A 22 14.79 7.88 2.03
C ARG A 22 13.56 7.57 1.21
N ALA A 23 12.90 8.61 0.70
CA ALA A 23 11.77 8.48 -0.19
C ALA A 23 12.30 7.55 -1.27
N ALA A 24 11.93 6.27 -1.17
CA ALA A 24 12.42 5.28 -2.10
C ALA A 24 11.86 5.77 -3.42
N GLU A 25 12.73 6.34 -4.26
CA GLU A 25 12.38 6.87 -5.55
C GLU A 25 11.76 5.70 -6.31
N THR A 26 10.42 5.69 -6.30
CA THR A 26 9.68 4.60 -6.90
C THR A 26 9.72 4.90 -8.38
N PRO A 27 10.19 3.95 -9.21
CA PRO A 27 10.41 4.22 -10.61
C PRO A 27 9.12 4.69 -11.27
N THR A 28 9.27 5.62 -12.19
CA THR A 28 8.19 6.02 -13.08
C THR A 28 7.81 4.84 -13.98
N TRP A 29 6.66 4.94 -14.63
CA TRP A 29 6.14 3.87 -15.51
C TRP A 29 7.16 3.42 -16.55
N GLU A 30 7.89 4.37 -17.13
CA GLU A 30 8.91 4.12 -18.15
C GLU A 30 10.15 3.38 -17.60
N GLN A 31 10.41 3.49 -16.30
CA GLN A 31 11.53 2.86 -15.63
C GLN A 31 11.20 1.45 -15.10
N LEU A 32 9.96 1.00 -15.24
CA LEU A 32 9.56 -0.36 -14.87
C LEU A 32 10.15 -1.39 -15.85
N SER A 33 10.42 -2.60 -15.34
CA SER A 33 10.81 -3.71 -16.23
C SER A 33 9.64 -4.09 -17.15
N VAL A 34 9.94 -4.76 -18.27
CA VAL A 34 8.89 -5.24 -19.19
C VAL A 34 7.88 -6.13 -18.45
N GLN A 35 8.35 -7.02 -17.59
CA GLN A 35 7.50 -7.89 -16.77
C GLN A 35 6.59 -7.08 -15.82
N GLU A 36 7.15 -6.08 -15.13
CA GLU A 36 6.38 -5.21 -14.24
C GLU A 36 5.32 -4.42 -15.03
N ARG A 37 5.67 -3.88 -16.21
CA ARG A 37 4.72 -3.18 -17.10
C ARG A 37 3.62 -4.09 -17.62
N THR A 38 3.92 -5.34 -17.98
CA THR A 38 2.89 -6.30 -18.43
C THR A 38 1.90 -6.59 -17.31
N ALA A 39 2.38 -6.87 -16.10
CA ALA A 39 1.51 -7.15 -14.96
C ALA A 39 0.67 -5.93 -14.53
N LEU A 40 1.27 -4.74 -14.58
CA LEU A 40 0.64 -3.49 -14.14
C LEU A 40 -0.06 -2.71 -15.26
N ALA A 41 -0.17 -3.30 -16.46
CA ALA A 41 -0.78 -2.67 -17.63
C ALA A 41 -2.15 -2.04 -17.38
N PRO A 42 -3.07 -2.65 -16.58
CA PRO A 42 -4.37 -2.03 -16.32
C PRO A 42 -4.28 -0.65 -15.66
N ILE A 43 -3.26 -0.40 -14.83
CA ILE A 43 -3.09 0.85 -14.08
C ILE A 43 -1.97 1.73 -14.65
N ALA A 44 -1.52 1.47 -15.88
CA ALA A 44 -0.40 2.17 -16.51
C ALA A 44 -0.54 3.70 -16.48
N TYR A 45 -1.73 4.20 -16.81
CA TYR A 45 -2.04 5.62 -16.86
C TYR A 45 -1.88 6.33 -15.51
N ASP A 46 -2.24 5.63 -14.43
CA ASP A 46 -2.27 6.19 -13.08
C ASP A 46 -1.00 5.89 -12.29
N TRP A 47 -0.11 5.05 -12.82
CA TRP A 47 1.06 4.54 -12.10
C TRP A 47 1.85 5.65 -11.39
N ASN A 48 2.23 6.70 -12.12
CA ASN A 48 3.05 7.79 -11.59
C ASN A 48 2.32 8.65 -10.55
N GLN A 49 1.00 8.55 -10.47
CA GLN A 49 0.15 9.31 -9.53
C GLN A 49 -0.11 8.53 -8.23
N LEU A 50 0.30 7.26 -8.17
CA LEU A 50 0.12 6.42 -6.98
C LEU A 50 1.11 6.81 -5.86
N PRO A 51 0.67 6.77 -4.59
CA PRO A 51 1.56 6.93 -3.45
C PRO A 51 2.77 5.99 -3.53
N ALA A 52 3.94 6.47 -3.12
CA ALA A 52 5.19 5.71 -3.23
C ALA A 52 5.09 4.33 -2.55
N GLU A 53 4.51 4.25 -1.35
CA GLU A 53 4.31 2.98 -0.64
C GLU A 53 3.46 1.98 -1.43
N GLN A 54 2.42 2.47 -2.10
CA GLN A 54 1.53 1.63 -2.92
C GLN A 54 2.24 1.15 -4.17
N ARG A 55 3.03 2.01 -4.82
CA ARG A 55 3.91 1.61 -5.94
C ARG A 55 4.89 0.53 -5.53
N VAL A 56 5.52 0.62 -4.36
CA VAL A 56 6.43 -0.43 -3.86
C VAL A 56 5.71 -1.77 -3.74
N LYS A 57 4.54 -1.80 -3.07
CA LYS A 57 3.76 -3.03 -2.88
C LYS A 57 3.32 -3.66 -4.21
N LEU A 58 2.81 -2.84 -5.13
CA LEU A 58 2.36 -3.32 -6.45
C LEU A 58 3.52 -3.87 -7.29
N ARG A 59 4.70 -3.24 -7.25
CA ARG A 59 5.89 -3.79 -7.91
C ARG A 59 6.30 -5.13 -7.33
N GLN A 60 6.26 -5.28 -6.00
CA GLN A 60 6.59 -6.54 -5.36
C GLN A 60 5.69 -7.68 -5.85
N LEU A 61 4.37 -7.42 -5.91
CA LEU A 61 3.42 -8.39 -6.47
C LEU A 61 3.63 -8.63 -7.98
N ALA A 62 3.93 -7.58 -8.75
CA ALA A 62 4.16 -7.66 -10.18
C ALA A 62 5.38 -8.54 -10.54
N ARG A 63 6.41 -8.59 -9.69
CA ARG A 63 7.57 -9.46 -9.88
C ARG A 63 7.22 -10.94 -9.81
N GLU A 64 6.23 -11.30 -8.99
CA GLU A 64 5.75 -12.67 -8.83
C GLU A 64 4.61 -13.01 -9.80
N PHE A 65 4.10 -12.04 -10.55
CA PHE A 65 2.96 -12.20 -11.45
C PHE A 65 3.10 -13.34 -12.45
N SER A 66 4.30 -13.55 -13.00
CA SER A 66 4.57 -14.63 -13.96
C SER A 66 4.40 -16.02 -13.35
N ARG A 67 4.62 -16.15 -12.03
CA ARG A 67 4.53 -17.39 -11.25
C ARG A 67 3.11 -17.69 -10.77
N LEU A 68 2.18 -16.74 -10.90
CA LEU A 68 0.79 -16.93 -10.52
C LEU A 68 0.06 -17.87 -11.49
N SER A 69 -0.83 -18.71 -10.94
CA SER A 69 -1.78 -19.49 -11.73
C SER A 69 -2.80 -18.59 -12.44
N ALA A 70 -3.54 -19.13 -13.43
CA ALA A 70 -4.55 -18.36 -14.15
C ALA A 70 -5.60 -17.74 -13.21
N ALA A 71 -6.13 -18.53 -12.27
CA ALA A 71 -7.09 -18.04 -11.27
C ALA A 71 -6.50 -16.94 -10.36
N GLN A 72 -5.23 -17.06 -9.99
CA GLN A 72 -4.55 -16.03 -9.20
C GLN A 72 -4.32 -14.74 -10.00
N LYS A 73 -4.04 -14.85 -11.30
CA LYS A 73 -3.93 -13.69 -12.21
C LYS A 73 -5.28 -12.99 -12.36
N ASP A 74 -6.38 -13.73 -12.42
CA ASP A 74 -7.73 -13.15 -12.46
C ASP A 74 -8.06 -12.37 -11.19
N VAL A 75 -7.72 -12.91 -10.02
CA VAL A 75 -7.86 -12.21 -8.73
C VAL A 75 -6.94 -10.99 -8.67
N PHE A 76 -5.72 -11.09 -9.18
CA PHE A 76 -4.80 -9.96 -9.25
C PHE A 76 -5.40 -8.82 -10.08
N TYR A 77 -5.92 -9.12 -11.27
CA TYR A 77 -6.55 -8.12 -12.14
C TYR A 77 -7.89 -7.60 -11.60
N SER A 78 -8.70 -8.43 -10.94
CA SER A 78 -9.96 -7.97 -10.34
C SER A 78 -9.72 -6.93 -9.26
N ARG A 79 -8.63 -7.05 -8.49
CA ARG A 79 -8.21 -6.06 -7.49
C ARG A 79 -7.69 -4.76 -8.11
N LEU A 80 -7.24 -4.78 -9.36
CA LEU A 80 -6.83 -3.58 -10.09
C LEU A 80 -8.02 -2.83 -10.71
N ARG A 81 -9.15 -3.50 -10.99
CA ARG A 81 -10.33 -2.87 -11.64
C ARG A 81 -10.92 -1.66 -10.93
N PRO A 82 -11.07 -1.63 -9.59
CA PRO A 82 -11.60 -0.46 -8.90
C PRO A 82 -10.77 0.78 -9.19
N TRP A 83 -9.45 0.63 -9.35
CA TRP A 83 -8.52 1.72 -9.62
C TRP A 83 -8.63 2.22 -11.07
N THR A 84 -8.83 1.31 -12.04
CA THR A 84 -9.02 1.68 -13.46
C THR A 84 -10.37 2.32 -13.75
N GLN A 85 -11.35 2.14 -12.86
CA GLN A 85 -12.72 2.63 -13.03
C GLN A 85 -12.96 4.01 -12.41
N LEU A 86 -12.00 4.56 -11.64
CA LEU A 86 -12.16 5.90 -11.07
C LEU A 86 -12.07 6.96 -12.18
N THR A 87 -13.18 7.66 -12.41
CA THR A 87 -13.19 8.82 -13.32
C THR A 87 -12.25 9.91 -12.79
N ARG A 88 -11.80 10.83 -13.67
CA ARG A 88 -10.98 11.98 -13.25
C ARG A 88 -11.64 12.75 -12.10
N GLU A 89 -12.94 12.94 -12.17
CA GLU A 89 -13.71 13.64 -11.13
C GLU A 89 -13.74 12.86 -9.81
N GLN A 90 -13.97 11.54 -9.84
CA GLN A 90 -13.91 10.69 -8.65
C GLN A 90 -12.52 10.72 -8.00
N ARG A 91 -11.46 10.79 -8.81
CA ARG A 91 -10.07 10.92 -8.33
C ARG A 91 -9.81 12.27 -7.67
N GLU A 92 -10.26 13.39 -8.25
CA GLU A 92 -10.09 14.71 -7.61
C GLU A 92 -10.85 14.78 -6.28
N ARG A 93 -12.09 14.27 -6.23
CA ARG A 93 -12.86 14.19 -4.97
C ARG A 93 -12.15 13.34 -3.91
N ALA A 94 -11.56 12.21 -4.30
CA ALA A 94 -10.79 11.38 -3.37
C ALA A 94 -9.57 12.12 -2.81
N ARG A 95 -8.86 12.90 -3.63
CA ARG A 95 -7.72 13.74 -3.20
C ARG A 95 -8.16 14.84 -2.24
N GLU A 96 -9.25 15.52 -2.55
CA GLU A 96 -9.82 16.54 -1.66
C GLU A 96 -10.23 15.95 -0.32
N ASN A 97 -10.89 14.79 -0.32
CA ASN A 97 -11.26 14.09 0.90
C ASN A 97 -10.03 13.67 1.71
N TYR A 98 -8.97 13.19 1.05
CA TYR A 98 -7.71 12.87 1.72
C TYR A 98 -7.04 14.10 2.33
N ARG A 99 -6.98 15.22 1.61
CA ARG A 99 -6.42 16.48 2.13
C ARG A 99 -7.16 16.93 3.39
N LYS A 100 -8.49 16.97 3.34
CA LYS A 100 -9.35 17.29 4.49
C LYS A 100 -9.08 16.35 5.66
N LEU A 101 -8.97 15.03 5.41
CA LEU A 101 -8.66 14.06 6.45
C LEU A 101 -7.26 14.27 7.06
N SER A 102 -6.26 14.59 6.23
CA SER A 102 -4.88 14.82 6.70
C SER A 102 -4.72 16.07 7.56
N GLU A 103 -5.62 17.04 7.41
CA GLU A 103 -5.69 18.27 8.20
C GLU A 103 -6.37 18.06 9.57
N LEU A 104 -7.08 16.95 9.78
CA LEU A 104 -7.74 16.66 11.05
C LEU A 104 -6.73 16.31 12.17
N PRO A 105 -7.04 16.60 13.44
CA PRO A 105 -6.26 16.10 14.57
C PRO A 105 -6.12 14.56 14.56
N PRO A 106 -5.02 13.99 15.08
CA PRO A 106 -4.77 12.55 15.02
C PRO A 106 -5.92 11.67 15.55
N ARG A 107 -6.56 12.11 16.63
CA ARG A 107 -7.70 11.41 17.24
C ARG A 107 -8.90 11.29 16.29
N GLU A 108 -9.18 12.33 15.52
CA GLU A 108 -10.28 12.35 14.55
C GLU A 108 -9.94 11.51 13.31
N GLN A 109 -8.67 11.53 12.88
CA GLN A 109 -8.20 10.64 11.81
C GLN A 109 -8.37 9.16 12.18
N GLU A 110 -8.08 8.79 13.43
CA GLU A 110 -8.27 7.43 13.95
C GLU A 110 -9.74 7.02 13.96
N GLU A 111 -10.63 7.94 14.34
CA GLU A 111 -12.08 7.70 14.33
C GLU A 111 -12.60 7.47 12.91
N VAL A 112 -12.20 8.32 11.94
CA VAL A 112 -12.57 8.13 10.53
C VAL A 112 -12.06 6.79 9.99
N LYS A 113 -10.81 6.41 10.31
CA LYS A 113 -10.26 5.10 9.93
C LYS A 113 -11.05 3.94 10.51
N ARG A 114 -11.49 4.05 11.77
CA ARG A 114 -12.32 3.02 12.43
C ARG A 114 -13.68 2.87 11.74
N LEU A 115 -14.36 3.99 11.47
CA LEU A 115 -15.67 4.00 10.80
C LEU A 115 -15.58 3.40 9.39
N TRP A 116 -14.50 3.68 8.66
CA TRP A 116 -14.26 3.06 7.36
C TRP A 116 -14.00 1.56 7.47
N ALA A 117 -13.20 1.09 8.45
CA ALA A 117 -12.98 -0.34 8.65
C ALA A 117 -14.28 -1.11 9.00
N GLU A 118 -15.19 -0.47 9.74
CA GLU A 118 -16.50 -1.02 10.06
C GLU A 118 -17.42 -1.07 8.83
N THR A 119 -17.35 -0.05 7.96
CA THR A 119 -18.16 0.03 6.73
C THR A 119 -17.63 -0.86 5.60
N ASP A 120 -16.31 -0.99 5.47
CA ASP A 120 -15.62 -1.79 4.45
C ASP A 120 -15.48 -3.27 4.84
N SER A 121 -15.98 -3.64 6.02
CA SER A 121 -16.12 -5.04 6.39
C SER A 121 -17.09 -5.71 5.42
N PRO A 122 -16.69 -6.80 4.73
CA PRO A 122 -17.60 -7.51 3.85
C PRO A 122 -18.77 -7.97 4.70
N ARG A 123 -19.96 -7.42 4.46
CA ARG A 123 -21.21 -7.98 5.00
C ARG A 123 -21.22 -9.44 4.55
N ARG A 124 -20.96 -10.33 5.51
CA ARG A 124 -21.00 -11.78 5.31
C ARG A 124 -22.39 -12.21 4.85
#